data_AF-A0A7X0CG17-F1
#
_entry.id   AF-A0A7X0CG17-F1
#
_cell.length_a   1.000
_cell.length_b   1.000
_cell.length_c   1.000
_cell.angle_alpha   90.00
_cell.angle_beta   90.00
_cell.angle_gamma   90.00
#
_symmetry.space_group_name_H-M   'P 1'
#
loop_
_entity.id
_entity.type
_entity.pdbx_description
1 polymer ?
#
loop_
_entity_poly.entity_id
_entity_poly.type
_entity_poly.pdbx_seq_one_letter_code
_entity_poly.pdbx_strand_id
1 'polypeptide(L)'
;MQAVSSKKNTIHATVGAALCALLTIASAHAAAAKAEQELPPRLTVADVVKASKAAEWRALDPENTMYIELPTGRVVIELAPRFAPNTVANIRALVRERYFDGLWVMRAQDGFVVQWGDPDEEKPRPFKAAKTVAAEFTVPFTKSDPFTRLKERDVYAPQVGHVDGFPVARNPATRQTWLPHCYAMIGVARDNGADTGNGSQLYTVIGHAPRHLDRNITVVGRIVAGMPLLTVMPRGTGASGFYEKAEQRTPLASVRMAADVPPAERSKLEVMRSDSAAFQAVIDAQRNRGGPWSKVAAGAIDLCNVPIPVREQL
;
A
#
# COMPACT_ATOMS: atom_id res chain seq x y z
N MET A 1 -30.02 -80.08 -5.62
CA MET A 1 -30.76 -80.68 -6.75
C MET A 1 -32.05 -79.90 -6.92
N GLN A 2 -32.19 -79.16 -8.03
CA GLN A 2 -33.47 -78.58 -8.42
C GLN A 2 -34.34 -79.67 -9.05
N ALA A 3 -35.65 -79.67 -8.77
CA ALA A 3 -36.63 -80.24 -9.67
C ALA A 3 -37.97 -79.49 -9.54
N VAL A 4 -38.22 -78.76 -10.62
CA VAL A 4 -39.42 -78.11 -11.14
C VAL A 4 -40.75 -78.80 -10.78
N SER A 5 -41.79 -77.99 -10.50
CA SER A 5 -43.19 -78.40 -10.57
C SER A 5 -44.05 -77.35 -11.29
N SER A 6 -45.06 -77.88 -11.96
CA SER A 6 -45.94 -77.35 -13.00
C SER A 6 -47.15 -76.60 -12.44
N LYS A 7 -47.73 -75.65 -13.21
CA LYS A 7 -49.12 -75.75 -13.72
C LYS A 7 -49.57 -74.47 -14.45
N LYS A 8 -50.33 -74.70 -15.54
CA LYS A 8 -51.10 -73.72 -16.33
C LYS A 8 -52.60 -73.82 -15.99
N ASN A 9 -53.31 -72.78 -16.43
CA ASN A 9 -54.77 -72.56 -16.57
C ASN A 9 -55.46 -72.01 -15.31
N THR A 10 -56.31 -70.98 -15.40
CA THR A 10 -57.62 -71.01 -16.07
C THR A 10 -58.16 -69.58 -16.26
N ILE A 11 -59.05 -69.45 -17.25
CA ILE A 11 -59.75 -68.26 -17.76
C ILE A 11 -60.92 -67.89 -16.84
N HIS A 12 -61.25 -66.60 -16.67
CA HIS A 12 -62.63 -66.09 -16.70
C HIS A 12 -62.66 -64.56 -16.91
N ALA A 13 -63.47 -64.14 -17.87
CA ALA A 13 -63.75 -62.77 -18.25
C ALA A 13 -64.95 -62.19 -17.49
N THR A 14 -64.98 -60.88 -17.28
CA THR A 14 -66.20 -60.03 -17.18
C THR A 14 -65.72 -58.56 -17.18
N VAL A 15 -65.82 -57.86 -18.32
CA VAL A 15 -66.85 -56.83 -18.66
C VAL A 15 -66.91 -55.67 -17.66
N GLY A 16 -66.51 -54.48 -18.11
CA GLY A 16 -66.77 -53.22 -17.41
C GLY A 16 -66.14 -52.05 -18.13
N ALA A 17 -66.97 -51.16 -18.66
CA ALA A 17 -66.63 -50.11 -19.59
C ALA A 17 -66.00 -48.85 -18.95
N ALA A 18 -65.43 -48.04 -19.85
CA ALA A 18 -65.45 -46.58 -19.86
C ALA A 18 -64.22 -45.80 -19.35
N LEU A 19 -63.83 -44.88 -20.25
CA LEU A 19 -63.39 -43.50 -20.03
C LEU A 19 -61.91 -43.19 -19.79
N CYS A 20 -61.31 -42.72 -20.88
CA CYS A 20 -60.60 -41.43 -21.02
C CYS A 20 -59.32 -41.12 -20.22
N ALA A 21 -58.41 -40.51 -21.00
CA ALA A 21 -57.44 -39.49 -20.64
C ALA A 21 -56.04 -39.94 -20.18
N LEU A 22 -55.13 -39.93 -21.16
CA LEU A 22 -53.83 -39.24 -21.14
C LEU A 22 -53.28 -38.85 -19.75
N LEU A 23 -52.21 -39.51 -19.33
CA LEU A 23 -51.19 -38.92 -18.46
C LEU A 23 -49.81 -39.26 -19.03
N THR A 24 -49.40 -38.44 -20.00
CA THR A 24 -47.98 -38.22 -20.28
C THR A 24 -47.34 -37.68 -19.01
N ILE A 25 -46.56 -38.50 -18.30
CA ILE A 25 -45.71 -38.03 -17.22
C ILE A 25 -44.56 -37.27 -17.88
N ALA A 26 -44.80 -36.00 -18.18
CA ALA A 26 -43.75 -35.05 -18.50
C ALA A 26 -42.96 -34.83 -17.20
N SER A 27 -41.80 -35.47 -17.10
CA SER A 27 -40.81 -35.20 -16.05
C SER A 27 -40.29 -33.78 -16.22
N ALA A 28 -41.04 -32.80 -15.72
CA ALA A 28 -40.59 -31.44 -15.56
C ALA A 28 -39.54 -31.42 -14.44
N HIS A 29 -38.29 -31.80 -14.76
CA HIS A 29 -37.14 -31.30 -14.04
C HIS A 29 -37.01 -29.81 -14.39
N ALA A 30 -37.86 -28.99 -13.77
CA ALA A 30 -37.57 -27.58 -13.65
C ALA A 30 -36.28 -27.48 -12.85
N ALA A 31 -35.16 -27.30 -13.56
CA ALA A 31 -33.93 -26.83 -12.97
C ALA A 31 -34.26 -25.47 -12.36
N ALA A 32 -34.59 -25.45 -11.07
CA ALA A 32 -34.67 -24.23 -10.31
C ALA A 32 -33.27 -23.62 -10.37
N ALA A 33 -33.09 -22.60 -11.22
CA ALA A 33 -31.89 -21.79 -11.21
C ALA A 33 -31.74 -21.29 -9.77
N LYS A 34 -30.71 -21.77 -9.06
CA LYS A 34 -30.32 -21.20 -7.76
C LYS A 34 -30.06 -19.72 -8.05
N ALA A 35 -30.91 -18.83 -7.56
CA ALA A 35 -30.63 -17.41 -7.58
C ALA A 35 -29.24 -17.21 -6.96
N GLU A 36 -28.32 -16.61 -7.71
CA GLU A 36 -26.99 -16.28 -7.19
C GLU A 36 -27.17 -15.42 -5.94
N GLN A 37 -26.73 -15.92 -4.79
CA GLN A 37 -26.84 -15.20 -3.53
C GLN A 37 -25.93 -13.99 -3.58
N GLU A 38 -26.53 -12.79 -3.56
CA GLU A 38 -25.79 -11.54 -3.56
C GLU A 38 -24.96 -11.38 -2.28
N LEU A 39 -23.76 -10.81 -2.41
CA LEU A 39 -22.94 -10.50 -1.25
C LEU A 39 -23.57 -9.34 -0.46
N PRO A 40 -23.54 -9.38 0.89
CA PRO A 40 -24.08 -8.31 1.70
C PRO A 40 -23.33 -6.99 1.40
N PRO A 41 -24.02 -5.83 1.48
CA PRO A 41 -23.37 -4.54 1.32
C PRO A 41 -22.28 -4.36 2.39
N ARG A 42 -21.22 -3.65 2.03
CA ARG A 42 -20.10 -3.31 2.92
C ARG A 42 -19.75 -1.85 2.79
N LEU A 43 -19.21 -1.28 3.87
CA LEU A 43 -18.69 0.09 3.86
C LEU A 43 -17.52 0.19 2.89
N THR A 44 -17.47 1.30 2.15
CA THR A 44 -16.28 1.70 1.41
C THR A 44 -15.30 2.43 2.33
N VAL A 45 -14.04 2.59 1.90
CA VAL A 45 -13.07 3.43 2.63
C VAL A 45 -13.59 4.87 2.78
N ALA A 46 -14.27 5.40 1.76
CA ALA A 46 -14.84 6.74 1.82
C ALA A 46 -15.94 6.86 2.88
N ASP A 47 -16.80 5.83 3.02
CA ASP A 47 -17.83 5.80 4.07
C ASP A 47 -17.18 5.78 5.46
N VAL A 48 -16.13 4.97 5.65
CA VAL A 48 -15.39 4.91 6.91
C VAL A 48 -14.73 6.24 7.24
N VAL A 49 -14.06 6.87 6.28
CA VAL A 49 -13.43 8.20 6.46
C VAL A 49 -14.48 9.24 6.82
N LYS A 50 -15.63 9.26 6.13
CA LYS A 50 -16.73 10.19 6.41
C LYS A 50 -17.34 10.01 7.81
N ALA A 51 -17.43 8.76 8.29
CA ALA A 51 -18.01 8.44 9.60
C ALA A 51 -17.01 8.52 10.77
N SER A 52 -15.70 8.60 10.49
CA SER A 52 -14.64 8.61 11.50
C SER A 52 -14.66 9.87 12.39
N LYS A 53 -14.20 9.72 13.62
CA LYS A 53 -14.17 10.78 14.65
C LYS A 53 -12.83 11.50 14.63
N ALA A 54 -12.79 12.78 15.04
CA ALA A 54 -11.55 13.57 15.10
C ALA A 54 -10.42 12.89 15.90
N ALA A 55 -10.72 12.23 17.02
CA ALA A 55 -9.73 11.52 17.84
C ALA A 55 -9.07 10.31 17.15
N GLU A 56 -9.62 9.85 16.02
CA GLU A 56 -9.07 8.76 15.21
C GLU A 56 -8.08 9.27 14.15
N TRP A 57 -7.79 10.57 14.15
CA TRP A 57 -6.83 11.23 13.28
C TRP A 57 -5.71 11.87 14.10
N ARG A 58 -4.55 12.03 13.48
CA ARG A 58 -3.46 12.81 14.02
C ARG A 58 -2.94 13.77 12.96
N ALA A 59 -2.63 14.99 13.38
CA ALA A 59 -1.88 15.91 12.54
C ALA A 59 -0.49 15.34 12.22
N LEU A 60 0.06 15.76 11.10
CA LEU A 60 1.47 15.54 10.80
C LEU A 60 2.34 16.41 11.70
N ASP A 61 3.42 15.85 12.23
CA ASP A 61 4.42 16.61 12.98
C ASP A 61 5.25 17.47 12.01
N PRO A 62 5.32 18.81 12.18
CA PRO A 62 6.08 19.68 11.31
C PRO A 62 7.58 19.36 11.23
N GLU A 63 8.19 18.81 12.29
CA GLU A 63 9.61 18.38 12.27
C GLU A 63 9.81 17.06 11.50
N ASN A 64 8.73 16.33 11.24
CA ASN A 64 8.72 15.10 10.47
C ASN A 64 8.03 15.25 9.11
N THR A 65 7.70 16.48 8.71
CA THR A 65 7.03 16.73 7.43
C THR A 65 7.95 17.50 6.51
N MET A 66 8.18 16.96 5.33
CA MET A 66 9.00 17.58 4.27
C MET A 66 8.11 17.94 3.08
N TYR A 67 8.27 19.14 2.56
CA TYR A 67 7.63 19.63 1.35
C TYR A 67 8.63 19.66 0.21
N ILE A 68 8.24 19.14 -0.95
CA ILE A 68 8.93 19.33 -2.22
C ILE A 68 8.00 20.15 -3.11
N GLU A 69 8.42 21.34 -3.50
CA GLU A 69 7.73 22.15 -4.50
C GLU A 69 8.22 21.74 -5.89
N LEU A 70 7.33 21.19 -6.70
CA LEU A 70 7.54 20.97 -8.12
C LEU A 70 6.82 22.08 -8.91
N PRO A 71 7.20 22.33 -10.18
CA PRO A 71 6.45 23.25 -11.05
C PRO A 71 4.96 22.91 -11.18
N THR A 72 4.61 21.63 -10.98
CA THR A 72 3.25 21.09 -11.10
C THR A 72 2.50 21.04 -9.77
N GLY A 73 3.14 21.39 -8.65
CA GLY A 73 2.52 21.43 -7.32
C GLY A 73 3.38 20.84 -6.21
N ARG A 74 2.82 20.83 -4.99
CA ARG A 74 3.49 20.36 -3.78
C ARG A 74 3.36 18.85 -3.59
N VAL A 75 4.47 18.20 -3.27
CA VAL A 75 4.51 16.86 -2.69
C VAL A 75 4.77 16.99 -1.18
N VAL A 76 3.97 16.28 -0.37
CA VAL A 76 4.11 16.24 1.09
C VAL A 76 4.58 14.86 1.52
N ILE A 77 5.70 14.82 2.23
CA ILE A 77 6.35 13.60 2.73
C ILE A 77 6.30 13.61 4.26
N GLU A 78 5.88 12.49 4.84
CA GLU A 78 5.99 12.20 6.26
C GLU A 78 7.21 11.30 6.51
N LEU A 79 8.19 11.79 7.27
CA LEU A 79 9.40 11.09 7.66
C LEU A 79 9.15 10.18 8.87
N ALA A 80 9.91 9.09 8.95
CA ALA A 80 9.73 8.01 9.92
C ALA A 80 10.96 7.85 10.83
N PRO A 81 11.26 8.82 11.72
CA PRO A 81 12.47 8.78 12.57
C PRO A 81 12.50 7.59 13.53
N ARG A 82 11.36 6.95 13.80
CA ARG A 82 11.29 5.70 14.57
C ARG A 82 12.06 4.56 13.90
N PHE A 83 12.11 4.54 12.57
CA PHE A 83 12.68 3.45 11.78
C PHE A 83 14.05 3.79 11.17
N ALA A 84 14.33 5.07 10.95
CA ALA A 84 15.60 5.54 10.41
C ALA A 84 16.04 6.86 11.09
N PRO A 85 16.29 6.87 12.41
CA PRO A 85 16.54 8.10 13.17
C PRO A 85 17.74 8.90 12.66
N ASN A 86 18.86 8.24 12.36
CA ASN A 86 20.07 8.92 11.94
C ASN A 86 19.95 9.44 10.51
N THR A 87 19.35 8.64 9.62
CA THR A 87 19.17 9.03 8.22
C THR A 87 18.14 10.15 8.10
N VAL A 88 17.03 10.09 8.85
CA VAL A 88 16.06 11.19 8.92
C VAL A 88 16.70 12.46 9.49
N ALA A 89 17.53 12.37 10.53
CA ALA A 89 18.26 13.52 11.04
C ALA A 89 19.19 14.14 9.98
N ASN A 90 19.88 13.32 9.19
CA ASN A 90 20.74 13.80 8.10
C ASN A 90 19.92 14.44 6.96
N ILE A 91 18.77 13.88 6.60
CA ILE A 91 17.85 14.47 5.63
C ILE A 91 17.38 15.85 6.10
N ARG A 92 17.00 16.01 7.38
CA ARG A 92 16.63 17.32 7.92
C ARG A 92 17.78 18.33 7.79
N ALA A 93 19.02 17.91 8.05
CA ALA A 93 20.20 18.76 7.86
C ALA A 93 20.37 19.17 6.39
N LEU A 94 20.30 18.23 5.44
CA LEU A 94 20.38 18.50 4.00
C LEU A 94 19.30 19.49 3.53
N VAL A 95 18.05 19.31 3.99
CA VAL A 95 16.93 20.21 3.67
C VAL A 95 17.16 21.62 4.23
N ARG A 96 17.64 21.74 5.48
CA ARG A 96 17.95 23.02 6.13
C ARG A 96 19.15 23.73 5.49
N GLU A 97 20.09 22.96 4.95
CA GLU A 97 21.20 23.46 4.13
C GLU A 97 20.79 23.85 2.70
N ARG A 98 19.51 23.70 2.34
CA ARG A 98 18.99 23.96 0.98
C ARG A 98 19.64 23.08 -0.09
N TYR A 99 20.16 21.91 0.28
CA TYR A 99 20.89 21.03 -0.63
C TYR A 99 20.07 20.70 -1.89
N PHE A 100 18.79 20.38 -1.72
CA PHE A 100 17.91 19.97 -2.80
C PHE A 100 17.37 21.09 -3.69
N ASP A 101 17.53 22.36 -3.33
CA ASP A 101 16.93 23.48 -4.07
C ASP A 101 17.53 23.60 -5.47
N GLY A 102 16.69 23.51 -6.51
CA GLY A 102 17.13 23.50 -7.90
C GLY A 102 17.86 22.22 -8.32
N LEU A 103 17.85 21.17 -7.49
CA LEU A 103 18.21 19.82 -7.94
C LEU A 103 17.03 19.22 -8.74
N TRP A 104 17.12 17.93 -9.06
CA TRP A 104 16.30 17.36 -10.11
C TRP A 104 15.64 16.06 -9.70
N VAL A 105 14.45 15.81 -10.25
CA VAL A 105 14.04 14.45 -10.55
C VAL A 105 14.88 13.97 -11.73
N MET A 106 15.73 12.99 -11.47
CA MET A 106 16.76 12.53 -12.42
C MET A 106 16.41 11.20 -13.09
N ARG A 107 15.45 10.46 -12.51
CA ARG A 107 15.13 9.10 -12.93
C ARG A 107 13.66 8.80 -12.65
N ALA A 108 12.99 8.21 -13.62
CA ALA A 108 11.64 7.68 -13.50
C ALA A 108 11.57 6.34 -14.24
N GLN A 109 11.51 5.24 -13.49
CA GLN A 109 11.46 3.89 -14.03
C GLN A 109 10.04 3.35 -13.90
N ASP A 110 9.51 2.84 -15.01
CA ASP A 110 8.13 2.35 -15.05
C ASP A 110 7.88 1.22 -14.05
N GLY A 111 6.76 1.29 -13.35
CA GLY A 111 6.36 0.31 -12.34
C GLY A 111 7.27 0.20 -11.11
N PHE A 112 8.31 1.02 -10.99
CA PHE A 112 9.34 0.89 -9.97
C PHE A 112 9.47 2.15 -9.12
N VAL A 113 10.34 3.10 -9.51
CA VAL A 113 10.64 4.29 -8.68
C VAL A 113 10.78 5.57 -9.49
N VAL A 114 10.51 6.69 -8.82
CA VAL A 114 10.94 8.03 -9.23
C VAL A 114 11.98 8.51 -8.21
N GLN A 115 13.15 8.92 -8.70
CA GLN A 115 14.31 9.27 -7.89
C GLN A 115 14.76 10.70 -8.16
N TRP A 116 15.15 11.40 -7.09
CA TRP A 116 15.59 12.79 -7.09
C TRP A 116 16.83 13.01 -6.21
N GLY A 117 17.55 14.09 -6.50
CA GLY A 117 18.86 14.41 -5.91
C GLY A 117 19.77 15.12 -6.91
N ASP A 118 21.08 15.07 -6.69
CA ASP A 118 22.06 15.61 -7.62
C ASP A 118 22.41 14.60 -8.73
N PRO A 119 22.18 14.92 -10.02
CA PRO A 119 22.52 14.01 -11.11
C PRO A 119 24.04 13.88 -11.36
N ASP A 120 24.87 14.76 -10.79
CA ASP A 120 26.33 14.62 -10.82
C ASP A 120 26.81 13.87 -9.57
N GLU A 121 26.99 12.55 -9.68
CA GLU A 121 27.47 11.72 -8.59
C GLU A 121 29.00 11.81 -8.40
N GLU A 122 29.75 12.22 -9.42
CA GLU A 122 31.20 12.36 -9.34
C GLU A 122 31.59 13.63 -8.56
N LYS A 123 30.83 14.71 -8.77
CA LYS A 123 31.04 16.01 -8.14
C LYS A 123 29.71 16.59 -7.64
N PRO A 124 29.07 15.93 -6.66
CA PRO A 124 27.81 16.40 -6.14
C PRO A 124 28.00 17.77 -5.50
N ARG A 125 26.94 18.59 -5.54
CA ARG A 125 26.86 19.86 -4.85
C ARG A 125 27.39 19.72 -3.42
N PRO A 126 28.26 20.64 -2.96
CA PRO A 126 28.79 20.57 -1.61
C PRO A 126 27.68 20.77 -0.56
N PHE A 127 27.80 20.04 0.54
CA PHE A 127 26.95 20.12 1.73
C PHE A 127 27.75 19.70 2.97
N LYS A 128 27.34 20.15 4.15
CA LYS A 128 27.99 19.92 5.45
C LYS A 128 27.43 18.70 6.18
N ALA A 129 26.17 18.34 5.93
CA ALA A 129 25.57 17.12 6.45
C ALA A 129 26.45 15.87 6.19
N ALA A 130 26.22 14.80 6.95
CA ALA A 130 27.06 13.62 6.93
C ALA A 130 27.11 12.99 5.53
N LYS A 131 28.32 12.69 5.06
CA LYS A 131 28.55 12.04 3.75
C LYS A 131 28.24 10.56 3.77
N THR A 132 28.28 9.94 4.94
CA THR A 132 27.90 8.54 5.17
C THR A 132 27.00 8.48 6.40
N VAL A 133 26.04 7.55 6.38
CA VAL A 133 25.16 7.25 7.51
C VAL A 133 25.08 5.74 7.58
N ALA A 134 25.22 5.18 8.79
CA ALA A 134 25.09 3.73 8.97
C ALA A 134 23.71 3.25 8.49
N ALA A 135 23.67 2.11 7.82
CA ALA A 135 22.44 1.53 7.31
C ALA A 135 21.39 1.28 8.40
N GLU A 136 20.16 1.76 8.17
CA GLU A 136 19.01 1.60 9.07
C GLU A 136 17.94 0.71 8.40
N PHE A 137 18.37 -0.48 7.96
CA PHE A 137 17.52 -1.41 7.22
C PHE A 137 16.43 -2.07 8.08
N THR A 138 16.68 -2.20 9.38
CA THR A 138 15.75 -2.71 10.40
C THR A 138 16.00 -2.00 11.73
N VAL A 139 14.99 -1.95 12.59
CA VAL A 139 15.13 -1.52 13.98
C VAL A 139 14.61 -2.59 14.94
N PRO A 140 15.13 -2.68 16.18
CA PRO A 140 14.59 -3.58 17.18
C PRO A 140 13.16 -3.18 17.58
N PHE A 141 12.36 -4.15 18.00
CA PHE A 141 11.06 -3.89 18.63
C PHE A 141 10.85 -4.67 19.94
N THR A 142 9.91 -4.18 20.74
CA THR A 142 9.45 -4.74 22.01
C THR A 142 7.98 -5.13 21.92
N LYS A 143 7.51 -5.99 22.82
CA LYS A 143 6.10 -6.40 22.86
C LYS A 143 5.14 -5.25 23.20
N SER A 144 5.65 -4.21 23.87
CA SER A 144 4.89 -2.99 24.19
C SER A 144 4.80 -2.01 23.02
N ASP A 145 5.57 -2.22 21.95
CA ASP A 145 5.49 -1.33 20.79
C ASP A 145 4.14 -1.46 20.10
N PRO A 146 3.51 -0.31 19.75
CA PRO A 146 2.25 -0.34 19.02
C PRO A 146 2.42 -1.13 17.72
N PHE A 147 1.45 -1.97 17.43
CA PHE A 147 1.42 -2.78 16.21
C PHE A 147 0.01 -3.18 15.86
N THR A 148 -0.50 -2.57 14.81
CA THR A 148 -1.78 -2.91 14.24
C THR A 148 -1.60 -4.06 13.28
N ARG A 149 -1.67 -5.29 13.80
CA ARG A 149 -1.36 -6.51 13.05
C ARG A 149 -2.44 -6.82 12.00
N LEU A 150 -2.02 -7.11 10.77
CA LEU A 150 -2.88 -7.77 9.79
C LEU A 150 -2.95 -9.28 10.08
N LYS A 151 -4.12 -9.87 9.89
CA LYS A 151 -4.35 -11.31 10.15
C LYS A 151 -3.82 -12.18 9.00
N GLU A 152 -3.65 -11.59 7.82
CA GLU A 152 -3.19 -12.24 6.62
C GLU A 152 -1.72 -12.68 6.70
N ARG A 153 -1.37 -13.69 5.91
CA ARG A 153 0.02 -14.06 5.67
C ARG A 153 0.63 -13.08 4.67
N ASP A 154 1.86 -12.67 4.92
CA ASP A 154 2.68 -11.95 3.95
C ASP A 154 3.74 -12.91 3.39
N VAL A 155 4.01 -12.81 2.10
CA VAL A 155 4.94 -13.72 1.41
C VAL A 155 6.41 -13.40 1.72
N TYR A 156 6.71 -12.21 2.26
CA TYR A 156 8.06 -11.72 2.53
C TYR A 156 8.42 -11.70 4.02
N ALA A 157 7.43 -11.65 4.92
CA ALA A 157 7.63 -11.44 6.35
C ALA A 157 6.72 -12.33 7.23
N PRO A 158 7.21 -12.80 8.41
CA PRO A 158 6.38 -13.57 9.35
C PRO A 158 5.16 -12.81 9.89
N GLN A 159 5.27 -11.49 10.04
CA GLN A 159 4.19 -10.62 10.49
C GLN A 159 4.22 -9.29 9.74
N VAL A 160 3.04 -8.77 9.42
CA VAL A 160 2.85 -7.46 8.82
C VAL A 160 1.70 -6.71 9.48
N GLY A 161 1.72 -5.38 9.36
CA GLY A 161 0.76 -4.51 10.01
C GLY A 161 1.15 -3.05 9.88
N HIS A 162 0.64 -2.22 10.79
CA HIS A 162 0.94 -0.79 10.79
C HIS A 162 1.41 -0.28 12.16
N VAL A 163 2.29 0.71 12.13
CA VAL A 163 2.83 1.41 13.31
C VAL A 163 2.79 2.89 13.01
N ASP A 164 2.11 3.66 13.85
CA ASP A 164 1.97 5.11 13.66
C ASP A 164 1.51 5.48 12.24
N GLY A 165 0.63 4.66 11.65
CA GLY A 165 0.14 4.82 10.29
C GLY A 165 1.03 4.21 9.19
N PHE A 166 2.31 3.96 9.42
CA PHE A 166 3.21 3.37 8.42
C PHE A 166 2.98 1.87 8.24
N PRO A 167 3.02 1.31 7.01
CA PRO A 167 3.08 -0.13 6.82
C PRO A 167 4.40 -0.66 7.36
N VAL A 168 4.37 -1.81 8.02
CA VAL A 168 5.50 -2.39 8.75
C VAL A 168 5.50 -3.90 8.62
N ALA A 169 6.68 -4.46 8.42
CA ALA A 169 6.96 -5.88 8.52
C ALA A 169 7.81 -6.18 9.77
N ARG A 170 7.62 -7.38 10.35
CA ARG A 170 8.27 -7.82 11.59
C ARG A 170 8.67 -9.28 11.53
N ASN A 171 9.81 -9.58 12.14
CA ASN A 171 10.22 -10.94 12.48
C ASN A 171 10.30 -11.08 14.01
N PRO A 172 9.31 -11.73 14.65
CA PRO A 172 9.33 -11.95 16.10
C PRO A 172 10.50 -12.78 16.61
N ALA A 173 11.05 -13.69 15.79
CA ALA A 173 12.17 -14.54 16.20
C ALA A 173 13.46 -13.73 16.39
N THR A 174 13.69 -12.72 15.56
CA THR A 174 14.86 -11.83 15.66
C THR A 174 14.55 -10.51 16.37
N ARG A 175 13.28 -10.26 16.71
CA ARG A 175 12.77 -9.00 17.28
C ARG A 175 13.12 -7.77 16.43
N GLN A 176 13.16 -7.94 15.11
CA GLN A 176 13.42 -6.86 14.16
C GLN A 176 12.13 -6.45 13.44
N THR A 177 12.00 -5.14 13.18
CA THR A 177 10.93 -4.53 12.40
C THR A 177 11.52 -3.62 11.33
N TRP A 178 10.83 -3.48 10.20
CA TRP A 178 11.26 -2.62 9.11
C TRP A 178 10.08 -2.05 8.34
N LEU A 179 10.34 -0.95 7.65
CA LEU A 179 9.43 -0.37 6.68
C LEU A 179 9.59 -1.13 5.34
N PRO A 180 8.50 -1.68 4.78
CA PRO A 180 8.51 -2.34 3.48
C PRO A 180 8.44 -1.31 2.35
N HIS A 181 8.93 -1.68 1.17
CA HIS A 181 8.86 -0.86 -0.04
C HIS A 181 7.46 -0.89 -0.69
N CYS A 182 6.43 -0.53 0.07
CA CYS A 182 5.09 -0.32 -0.48
C CYS A 182 5.04 0.92 -1.39
N TYR A 183 3.97 1.02 -2.18
CA TYR A 183 3.70 2.23 -2.97
C TYR A 183 3.75 3.49 -2.10
N ALA A 184 4.31 4.58 -2.64
CA ALA A 184 4.52 5.86 -1.98
C ALA A 184 5.53 5.87 -0.81
N MET A 185 6.22 4.77 -0.51
CA MET A 185 7.31 4.74 0.48
C MET A 185 8.58 5.36 -0.08
N ILE A 186 9.32 6.09 0.76
CA ILE A 186 10.54 6.79 0.40
C ILE A 186 11.77 6.00 0.83
N GLY A 187 12.57 5.57 -0.14
CA GLY A 187 13.86 4.93 0.09
C GLY A 187 15.03 5.87 -0.16
N VAL A 188 16.18 5.54 0.44
CA VAL A 188 17.45 6.25 0.23
C VAL A 188 18.27 5.49 -0.80
N ALA A 189 18.64 6.16 -1.89
CA ALA A 189 19.54 5.56 -2.85
C ALA A 189 20.92 5.36 -2.23
N ARG A 190 21.62 4.30 -2.64
CA ARG A 190 22.95 3.95 -2.18
C ARG A 190 23.71 3.23 -3.28
N ASP A 191 25.04 3.27 -3.18
CA ASP A 191 25.91 2.39 -3.94
C ASP A 191 25.95 0.99 -3.28
N ASN A 192 26.85 0.12 -3.72
CA ASN A 192 26.99 -1.26 -3.25
C ASN A 192 27.20 -1.37 -1.74
N GLY A 193 27.92 -0.43 -1.13
CA GLY A 193 28.14 -0.40 0.32
C GLY A 193 26.87 -0.04 1.09
N ALA A 194 26.60 -0.73 2.19
CA ALA A 194 25.40 -0.54 3.00
C ALA A 194 25.26 0.91 3.55
N ASP A 195 26.39 1.51 3.94
CA ASP A 195 26.45 2.83 4.61
C ASP A 195 26.69 4.00 3.63
N THR A 196 26.56 3.75 2.33
CA THR A 196 26.78 4.77 1.28
C THR A 196 25.55 5.63 1.04
N GLY A 197 24.38 5.21 1.52
CA GLY A 197 23.14 5.99 1.45
C GLY A 197 23.04 6.97 2.61
N ASN A 198 23.15 8.26 2.34
CA ASN A 198 23.12 9.32 3.36
C ASN A 198 21.85 10.19 3.31
N GLY A 199 20.94 9.94 2.36
CA GLY A 199 19.71 10.72 2.16
C GLY A 199 19.83 11.89 1.18
N SER A 200 20.98 12.13 0.54
CA SER A 200 21.16 13.14 -0.52
C SER A 200 20.51 12.73 -1.85
N GLN A 201 20.22 11.45 -2.01
CA GLN A 201 19.43 10.91 -3.11
C GLN A 201 18.30 10.07 -2.54
N LEU A 202 17.07 10.40 -2.94
CA LEU A 202 15.86 9.77 -2.44
C LEU A 202 15.01 9.31 -3.61
N TYR A 203 14.18 8.30 -3.37
CA TYR A 203 13.23 7.84 -4.35
C TYR A 203 11.92 7.45 -3.70
N THR A 204 10.83 7.51 -4.47
CA THR A 204 9.54 6.94 -4.08
C THR A 204 9.18 5.76 -4.96
N VAL A 205 8.56 4.74 -4.38
CA VAL A 205 7.96 3.64 -5.13
C VAL A 205 6.70 4.14 -5.84
N ILE A 206 6.63 4.01 -7.18
CA ILE A 206 5.52 4.49 -8.02
C ILE A 206 4.69 3.37 -8.67
N GLY A 207 4.98 2.10 -8.37
CA GLY A 207 4.28 0.96 -8.96
C GLY A 207 4.13 -0.20 -7.98
N HIS A 208 4.22 -1.43 -8.49
CA HIS A 208 4.14 -2.63 -7.66
C HIS A 208 5.28 -2.63 -6.64
N ALA A 209 4.97 -2.98 -5.39
CA ALA A 209 5.93 -2.95 -4.29
C ALA A 209 7.17 -3.82 -4.57
N PRO A 210 8.38 -3.24 -4.72
CA PRO A 210 9.61 -4.02 -4.94
C PRO A 210 10.14 -4.56 -3.61
N ARG A 211 9.37 -5.46 -2.97
CA ARG A 211 9.63 -5.98 -1.61
C ARG A 211 10.95 -6.75 -1.48
N HIS A 212 11.64 -7.08 -2.57
CA HIS A 212 13.01 -7.62 -2.53
C HIS A 212 14.04 -6.60 -1.99
N LEU A 213 13.71 -5.30 -2.02
CA LEU A 213 14.53 -4.24 -1.43
C LEU A 213 14.38 -4.14 0.09
N ASP A 214 13.33 -4.75 0.67
CA ASP A 214 13.13 -4.77 2.11
C ASP A 214 14.39 -5.29 2.81
N ARG A 215 14.80 -4.60 3.88
CA ARG A 215 15.99 -4.93 4.68
C ARG A 215 17.32 -4.81 3.92
N ASN A 216 17.32 -4.28 2.71
CA ASN A 216 18.52 -3.99 1.91
C ASN A 216 18.69 -2.49 1.62
N ILE A 217 17.66 -1.69 1.84
CA ILE A 217 17.65 -0.24 1.66
C ILE A 217 16.98 0.42 2.86
N THR A 218 17.55 1.55 3.32
CA THR A 218 16.93 2.38 4.35
C THR A 218 15.70 3.08 3.77
N VAL A 219 14.54 2.83 4.37
CA VAL A 219 13.29 3.52 4.07
C VAL A 219 13.05 4.57 5.15
N VAL A 220 12.78 5.80 4.75
CA VAL A 220 12.83 6.98 5.64
C VAL A 220 11.48 7.66 5.83
N GLY A 221 10.45 7.24 5.10
CA GLY A 221 9.15 7.89 5.17
C GLY A 221 8.20 7.45 4.07
N ARG A 222 7.18 8.27 3.84
CA ARG A 222 6.16 8.08 2.81
C ARG A 222 5.62 9.39 2.26
N ILE A 223 5.06 9.37 1.06
CA ILE A 223 4.26 10.47 0.53
C ILE A 223 2.84 10.37 1.10
N VAL A 224 2.34 11.49 1.62
CA VAL A 224 0.98 11.64 2.15
C VAL A 224 0.10 12.53 1.26
N ALA A 225 0.69 13.34 0.38
CA ALA A 225 -0.01 14.09 -0.66
C ALA A 225 0.90 14.38 -1.86
N GLY A 226 0.32 14.53 -3.05
CA GLY A 226 1.06 14.88 -4.27
C GLY A 226 1.64 13.69 -5.05
N MET A 227 1.33 12.44 -4.67
CA MET A 227 1.81 11.24 -5.37
C MET A 227 1.51 11.23 -6.88
N PRO A 228 0.32 11.68 -7.37
CA PRO A 228 0.04 11.77 -8.81
C PRO A 228 1.02 12.65 -9.59
N LEU A 229 1.60 13.68 -8.95
CA LEU A 229 2.58 14.57 -9.59
C LEU A 229 3.87 13.83 -9.99
N LEU A 230 4.20 12.75 -9.27
CA LEU A 230 5.39 11.93 -9.51
C LEU A 230 5.07 10.74 -10.43
N THR A 231 3.92 10.08 -10.26
CA THR A 231 3.62 8.87 -11.05
C THR A 231 3.42 9.14 -12.53
N VAL A 232 2.94 10.33 -12.89
CA VAL A 232 2.71 10.75 -14.28
C VAL A 232 3.97 11.25 -15.00
N MET A 233 5.11 11.31 -14.31
CA MET A 233 6.35 11.78 -14.92
C MET A 233 6.75 10.92 -16.13
N PRO A 234 7.22 11.53 -17.23
CA PRO A 234 7.73 10.78 -18.38
C PRO A 234 8.79 9.79 -17.94
N ARG A 235 8.79 8.58 -18.49
CA ARG A 235 9.78 7.55 -18.15
C ARG A 235 11.13 7.89 -18.76
N GLY A 236 12.20 7.65 -18.01
CA GLY A 236 13.56 7.79 -18.53
C GLY A 236 13.89 6.67 -19.51
N THR A 237 14.67 7.00 -20.53
CA THR A 237 15.09 6.10 -21.60
C THR A 237 16.47 5.51 -21.38
N GLY A 238 17.25 6.07 -20.45
CA GLY A 238 18.58 5.59 -20.09
C GLY A 238 18.55 4.34 -19.20
N ALA A 239 19.75 3.86 -18.86
CA ALA A 239 19.93 2.72 -17.97
C ALA A 239 19.09 2.89 -16.69
N SER A 240 18.41 1.84 -16.23
CA SER A 240 17.56 1.88 -15.04
C SER A 240 16.50 3.01 -15.03
N GLY A 241 16.12 3.59 -16.17
CA GLY A 241 15.14 4.67 -16.25
C GLY A 241 15.68 6.07 -15.91
N PHE A 242 17.01 6.28 -15.96
CA PHE A 242 17.59 7.62 -15.86
C PHE A 242 17.23 8.49 -17.06
N TYR A 243 17.08 9.79 -16.85
CA TYR A 243 16.95 10.77 -17.92
C TYR A 243 18.30 11.04 -18.58
N GLU A 244 18.36 10.87 -19.90
CA GLU A 244 19.58 11.04 -20.69
C GLU A 244 19.85 12.52 -21.00
N LYS A 245 18.80 13.33 -21.11
CA LYS A 245 18.88 14.75 -21.46
C LYS A 245 18.42 15.64 -20.31
N ALA A 246 19.08 16.79 -20.15
CA ALA A 246 18.78 17.72 -19.07
C ALA A 246 17.33 18.24 -19.13
N GLU A 247 16.76 18.40 -20.33
CA GLU A 247 15.41 18.94 -20.54
C GLU A 247 14.31 17.96 -20.10
N GLN A 248 14.64 16.69 -19.89
CA GLN A 248 13.70 15.70 -19.35
C GLN A 248 13.57 15.79 -17.83
N ARG A 249 14.52 16.45 -17.15
CA ARG A 249 14.58 16.51 -15.69
C ARG A 249 13.61 17.57 -15.17
N THR A 250 12.81 17.20 -14.17
CA THR A 250 11.93 18.14 -13.48
C THR A 250 12.69 18.78 -12.32
N PRO A 251 12.75 20.13 -12.21
CA PRO A 251 13.44 20.77 -11.10
C PRO A 251 12.65 20.63 -9.80
N LEU A 252 13.37 20.49 -8.69
CA LEU A 252 12.83 20.68 -7.34
C LEU A 252 12.92 22.18 -7.03
N ALA A 253 11.82 22.92 -7.22
CA ALA A 253 11.82 24.38 -7.07
C ALA A 253 12.25 24.80 -5.66
N SER A 254 11.79 24.08 -4.64
CA SER A 254 12.37 24.16 -3.29
C SER A 254 12.03 22.92 -2.47
N VAL A 255 12.85 22.62 -1.45
CA VAL A 255 12.55 21.58 -0.46
C VAL A 255 12.64 22.14 0.94
N ARG A 256 11.59 21.98 1.76
CA ARG A 256 11.49 22.59 3.09
C ARG A 256 11.01 21.60 4.13
N MET A 257 11.49 21.71 5.36
CA MET A 257 10.80 21.12 6.49
C MET A 257 9.58 21.99 6.81
N ALA A 258 8.44 21.37 7.12
CA ALA A 258 7.23 22.10 7.46
C ALA A 258 7.40 22.97 8.72
N ALA A 259 8.26 22.54 9.65
CA ALA A 259 8.63 23.35 10.81
C ALA A 259 9.27 24.69 10.43
N ASP A 260 9.98 24.74 9.30
CA ASP A 260 10.74 25.90 8.85
C ASP A 260 9.96 26.78 7.84
N VAL A 261 8.66 26.52 7.63
CA VAL A 261 7.77 27.41 6.88
C VAL A 261 6.73 28.06 7.80
N PRO A 262 6.24 29.28 7.48
CA PRO A 262 5.21 29.96 8.26
C PRO A 262 3.98 29.07 8.49
N PRO A 263 3.34 29.10 9.67
CA PRO A 263 2.17 28.27 9.96
C PRO A 263 1.05 28.38 8.93
N ALA A 264 0.86 29.57 8.34
CA ALA A 264 -0.15 29.82 7.30
C ALA A 264 0.12 29.08 5.97
N GLU A 265 1.38 28.70 5.70
CA GLU A 265 1.78 27.99 4.48
C GLU A 265 1.85 26.47 4.67
N ARG A 266 1.66 25.98 5.89
CA ARG A 266 1.73 24.54 6.19
C ARG A 266 0.50 23.83 5.63
N SER A 267 0.73 22.69 5.00
CA SER A 267 -0.35 21.79 4.58
C SER A 267 -1.08 21.27 5.82
N LYS A 268 -2.37 21.55 5.91
CA LYS A 268 -3.24 21.16 7.02
C LYS A 268 -3.73 19.73 6.83
N LEU A 269 -2.83 18.75 6.89
CA LEU A 269 -3.17 17.34 6.70
C LEU A 269 -3.23 16.58 8.03
N GLU A 270 -4.12 15.61 8.09
CA GLU A 270 -4.15 14.58 9.12
C GLU A 270 -4.05 13.21 8.48
N VAL A 271 -3.45 12.28 9.22
CA VAL A 271 -3.45 10.86 8.87
C VAL A 271 -4.25 10.10 9.91
N MET A 272 -5.00 9.11 9.45
CA MET A 272 -5.76 8.25 10.36
C MET A 272 -4.78 7.53 11.29
N ARG A 273 -5.11 7.43 12.57
CA ARG A 273 -4.33 6.66 13.53
C ARG A 273 -4.50 5.18 13.24
N SER A 274 -3.41 4.45 13.03
CA SER A 274 -3.48 3.02 12.72
C SER A 274 -4.03 2.17 13.86
N ASP A 275 -3.94 2.65 15.11
CA ASP A 275 -4.48 1.96 16.28
C ASP A 275 -5.99 2.23 16.52
N SER A 276 -6.65 3.01 15.66
CA SER A 276 -8.06 3.36 15.79
C SER A 276 -9.01 2.26 15.30
N ALA A 277 -10.26 2.32 15.78
CA ALA A 277 -11.34 1.48 15.27
C ALA A 277 -11.67 1.81 13.81
N ALA A 278 -11.64 3.09 13.43
CA ALA A 278 -11.79 3.51 12.03
C ALA A 278 -10.76 2.84 11.11
N PHE A 279 -9.49 2.74 11.51
CA PHE A 279 -8.49 2.10 10.65
C PHE A 279 -8.72 0.59 10.50
N GLN A 280 -9.22 -0.09 11.53
CA GLN A 280 -9.67 -1.48 11.38
C GLN A 280 -10.79 -1.60 10.33
N ALA A 281 -11.76 -0.68 10.37
CA ALA A 281 -12.83 -0.65 9.37
C ALA A 281 -12.31 -0.33 7.96
N VAL A 282 -11.26 0.49 7.81
CA VAL A 282 -10.58 0.73 6.53
C VAL A 282 -9.94 -0.54 5.99
N ILE A 283 -9.22 -1.30 6.83
CA ILE A 283 -8.64 -2.59 6.46
C ILE A 283 -9.73 -3.55 5.99
N ASP A 284 -10.84 -3.63 6.72
CA ASP A 284 -11.97 -4.51 6.38
C ASP A 284 -12.66 -4.11 5.07
N ALA A 285 -12.85 -2.81 4.84
CA ALA A 285 -13.42 -2.24 3.62
C ALA A 285 -12.53 -2.48 2.40
N GLN A 286 -11.20 -2.37 2.54
CA GLN A 286 -10.27 -2.68 1.46
C GLN A 286 -10.20 -4.18 1.17
N ARG A 287 -10.25 -5.02 2.21
CA ARG A 287 -10.14 -6.47 2.08
C ARG A 287 -11.28 -7.06 1.25
N ASN A 288 -12.49 -6.55 1.43
CA ASN A 288 -13.66 -7.11 0.76
C ASN A 288 -14.61 -6.01 0.30
N ARG A 289 -14.92 -6.01 -0.99
CA ARG A 289 -16.07 -5.30 -1.52
C ARG A 289 -17.33 -6.15 -1.34
N GLY A 290 -18.48 -5.48 -1.16
CA GLY A 290 -19.79 -6.11 -1.03
C GLY A 290 -20.79 -5.56 -2.04
N GLY A 291 -22.05 -5.95 -1.88
CA GLY A 291 -23.14 -5.49 -2.73
C GLY A 291 -23.29 -6.27 -4.05
N PRO A 292 -24.31 -5.93 -4.85
CA PRO A 292 -24.82 -6.77 -5.94
C PRO A 292 -23.82 -6.96 -7.10
N TRP A 293 -22.86 -6.03 -7.26
CA TRP A 293 -21.80 -6.12 -8.27
C TRP A 293 -20.74 -7.17 -7.92
N SER A 294 -20.42 -7.34 -6.63
CA SER A 294 -19.41 -8.29 -6.17
C SER A 294 -20.00 -9.69 -6.05
N LYS A 295 -19.46 -10.65 -6.80
CA LYS A 295 -19.89 -12.05 -6.78
C LYS A 295 -19.06 -12.93 -5.85
N VAL A 296 -17.77 -12.62 -5.71
CA VAL A 296 -16.83 -13.37 -4.85
C VAL A 296 -16.03 -12.38 -4.02
N ALA A 297 -15.98 -12.60 -2.71
CA ALA A 297 -15.16 -11.81 -1.80
C ALA A 297 -13.69 -12.27 -1.87
N ALA A 298 -12.74 -11.34 -1.89
CA ALA A 298 -11.31 -11.67 -1.98
C ALA A 298 -10.80 -12.44 -0.74
N GLY A 299 -11.37 -12.17 0.44
CA GLY A 299 -11.07 -12.89 1.68
C GLY A 299 -9.72 -12.54 2.33
N ALA A 300 -8.82 -11.89 1.61
CA ALA A 300 -7.49 -11.49 2.06
C ALA A 300 -7.09 -10.12 1.47
N ILE A 301 -6.05 -9.53 2.03
CA ILE A 301 -5.46 -8.25 1.61
C ILE A 301 -3.95 -8.28 1.80
N ASP A 302 -3.21 -7.74 0.83
CA ASP A 302 -1.77 -7.50 0.95
C ASP A 302 -1.49 -6.25 1.79
N LEU A 303 -0.40 -6.25 2.55
CA LEU A 303 0.05 -5.11 3.34
C LEU A 303 0.11 -3.81 2.52
N CYS A 304 0.68 -3.88 1.32
CA CYS A 304 0.86 -2.72 0.47
C CYS A 304 -0.42 -2.25 -0.22
N ASN A 305 -1.52 -3.00 -0.08
CA ASN A 305 -2.86 -2.60 -0.51
C ASN A 305 -3.69 -1.96 0.63
N VAL A 306 -3.05 -1.65 1.77
CA VAL A 306 -3.66 -0.92 2.89
C VAL A 306 -2.96 0.44 3.07
N PRO A 307 -3.14 1.40 2.15
CA PRO A 307 -2.66 2.75 2.36
C PRO A 307 -3.37 3.39 3.55
N ILE A 308 -2.65 4.22 4.32
CA ILE A 308 -3.28 5.00 5.38
C ILE A 308 -4.20 6.05 4.74
N PRO A 309 -5.41 6.29 5.26
CA PRO A 309 -6.17 7.46 4.87
C PRO A 309 -5.50 8.75 5.31
N VAL A 310 -5.54 9.74 4.43
CA VAL A 310 -5.09 11.12 4.66
C VAL A 310 -6.26 12.04 4.33
N ARG A 311 -6.44 13.11 5.11
CA ARG A 311 -7.46 14.15 4.86
C ARG A 311 -6.93 15.53 5.18
N GLU A 312 -7.63 16.55 4.73
CA GLU A 312 -7.45 17.91 5.24
C GLU A 312 -8.07 18.05 6.64
N GLN A 313 -7.41 18.82 7.52
CA GLN A 313 -7.91 19.18 8.84
C GLN A 313 -9.21 19.97 8.68
N LEU A 314 -10.20 19.62 9.51
CA LEU A 314 -11.49 20.31 9.59
C LEU A 314 -11.38 21.64 10.35
#